data_AF-A0A0C2DXH0-F1
#
_entry.id   AF-A0A0C2DXH0-F1
#
_cell.length_a   1.000
_cell.length_b   1.000
_cell.length_c   1.000
_cell.angle_alpha   90.00
_cell.angle_beta   90.00
_cell.angle_gamma   90.00
#
_symmetry.space_group_name_H-M   'P 1'
#
loop_
_entity.id
_entity.type
_entity.pdbx_description
1 polymer ?
#
loop_
_entity_poly.entity_id
_entity_poly.type
_entity_poly.pdbx_seq_one_letter_code
_entity_poly.pdbx_strand_id
1 'polypeptide(L)'
;MEMKRRLTALRKAMPKMSAVEHYLEQLHEWLRSPDAYDRSKALDILDQLEKEIDIIEREAAPYVDCRFYRERLQICTAKLHGEGTSSTKTYPEPPIDKDYVKEVIARAELILARRETNEDEVRASLNDMEDCNAVLRDWSSKRLDELRLRWEAKRCEFELWQQSMDRIRQIDDSLQLSKPVESSTLAELRRIEACCDQLRLTGLEHSLRLALRRLRVIVEAALGERLDSLKMSGEEDCAVAHTIVQEVGEELVTFCPQLDERHTEARRVLHDKMELFRRLQNYYDAMKYLRNQNIAWNTITVAEGIIWNHKQRYSAFHN
;
A
#
# COMPACT_ATOMS: atom_id res chain seq x y z
N MET A 1 29.86 1.09 -24.42
CA MET A 1 30.98 0.86 -23.48
C MET A 1 31.53 2.16 -22.89
N GLU A 2 31.54 3.25 -23.65
CA GLU A 2 32.02 4.58 -23.24
C GLU A 2 31.24 5.19 -22.06
N MET A 3 29.91 5.06 -22.04
CA MET A 3 29.05 5.49 -20.91
C MET A 3 29.38 4.81 -19.57
N LYS A 4 29.60 3.48 -19.55
CA LYS A 4 29.96 2.74 -18.32
C LYS A 4 31.34 3.18 -17.81
N ARG A 5 32.28 3.46 -18.72
CA ARG A 5 33.60 4.02 -18.37
C ARG A 5 33.47 5.43 -17.80
N ARG A 6 32.62 6.29 -18.37
CA ARG A 6 32.32 7.65 -17.88
C ARG A 6 31.68 7.65 -16.49
N LEU A 7 30.68 6.82 -16.25
CA LEU A 7 30.06 6.64 -14.93
C LEU A 7 31.05 6.13 -13.88
N THR A 8 31.93 5.21 -14.26
CA THR A 8 32.93 4.67 -13.33
C THR A 8 34.00 5.73 -12.99
N ALA A 9 34.39 6.56 -13.96
CA ALA A 9 35.33 7.67 -13.73
C ALA A 9 34.71 8.76 -12.84
N LEU A 10 33.48 9.19 -13.13
CA LEU A 10 32.77 10.20 -12.31
C LEU A 10 32.46 9.70 -10.90
N ARG A 11 32.09 8.43 -10.74
CA ARG A 11 31.85 7.83 -9.41
C ARG A 11 33.12 7.77 -8.55
N LYS A 12 34.30 7.66 -9.17
CA LYS A 12 35.60 7.73 -8.48
C LYS A 12 36.05 9.17 -8.21
N ALA A 13 35.70 10.11 -9.08
CA ALA A 13 36.08 11.52 -8.97
C ALA A 13 35.19 12.31 -7.99
N MET A 14 33.89 12.03 -7.90
CA MET A 14 32.94 12.78 -7.04
C MET A 14 33.36 12.89 -5.57
N PRO A 15 33.78 11.81 -4.88
CA PRO A 15 34.24 11.91 -3.49
C PRO A 15 35.48 12.78 -3.34
N LYS A 16 36.39 12.72 -4.33
CA LYS A 16 37.61 13.54 -4.36
C LYS A 16 37.29 15.02 -4.62
N MET A 17 36.33 15.31 -5.50
CA MET A 17 35.85 16.67 -5.74
C MET A 17 35.20 17.29 -4.51
N SER A 18 34.35 16.54 -3.81
CA SER A 18 33.75 16.99 -2.54
C SER A 18 34.80 17.23 -1.46
N ALA A 19 35.84 16.39 -1.40
CA ALA A 19 36.98 16.61 -0.50
C ALA A 19 37.77 17.89 -0.87
N VAL A 20 38.04 18.12 -2.15
CA VAL A 20 38.71 19.33 -2.65
C VAL A 20 37.90 20.59 -2.31
N GLU A 21 36.57 20.55 -2.45
CA GLU A 21 35.69 21.67 -2.06
C GLU A 21 35.75 21.95 -0.56
N HIS A 22 35.67 20.91 0.26
CA HIS A 22 35.78 21.03 1.71
C HIS A 22 37.14 21.61 2.14
N TYR A 23 38.24 21.12 1.57
CA TYR A 23 39.58 21.63 1.85
C TYR A 23 39.78 23.06 1.36
N LEU A 24 39.20 23.45 0.21
CA LEU A 24 39.24 24.83 -0.26
C LEU A 24 38.46 25.79 0.66
N GLU A 25 37.36 25.35 1.25
CA GLU A 25 36.62 26.13 2.26
C GLU A 25 37.41 26.28 3.56
N GLN A 26 37.96 25.19 4.10
CA GLN A 26 38.83 25.23 5.29
C GLN A 26 40.03 26.16 5.07
N LEU A 27 40.62 26.11 3.87
CA LEU A 27 41.74 26.95 3.53
C LEU A 27 41.35 28.43 3.47
N HIS A 28 40.16 28.77 2.97
CA HIS A 28 39.64 30.14 3.03
C HIS A 28 39.43 30.62 4.47
N GLU A 29 39.04 29.73 5.39
CA GLU A 29 38.85 30.05 6.81
C GLU A 29 40.19 30.32 7.50
N TRP A 30 41.20 29.47 7.29
CA TRP A 30 42.53 29.66 7.86
C TRP A 30 43.27 30.87 7.30
N LEU A 31 43.02 31.24 6.03
CA LEU A 31 43.56 32.47 5.44
C LEU A 31 42.96 33.75 6.02
N ARG A 32 41.82 33.66 6.70
CA ARG A 32 41.22 34.79 7.44
C ARG A 32 41.72 34.87 8.88
N SER A 33 42.32 33.81 9.40
CA SER A 33 42.87 33.76 10.75
C SER A 33 44.20 34.54 10.83
N PRO A 34 44.41 35.38 11.85
CA PRO A 34 45.68 36.07 12.07
C PRO A 34 46.76 35.17 12.70
N ASP A 35 46.44 33.91 13.04
CA ASP A 35 47.36 32.98 13.70
C ASP A 35 48.43 32.42 12.74
N ALA A 36 49.69 32.41 13.17
CA ALA A 36 50.81 31.85 12.43
C ALA A 36 50.75 30.31 12.35
N TYR A 37 50.12 29.65 13.33
CA TYR A 37 49.92 28.20 13.33
C TYR A 37 48.94 27.76 12.23
N ASP A 38 47.87 28.53 12.01
CA ASP A 38 46.88 28.28 10.95
C ASP A 38 47.48 28.50 9.55
N ARG A 39 48.43 29.43 9.41
CA ARG A 39 49.17 29.64 8.14
C ARG A 39 50.06 28.46 7.77
N SER A 40 50.73 27.83 8.74
CA SER A 40 51.55 26.64 8.49
C SER A 40 50.69 25.45 8.03
N LYS A 41 49.54 25.25 8.67
CA LYS A 41 48.58 24.21 8.25
C LYS A 41 47.98 24.47 6.87
N ALA A 42 47.74 25.74 6.53
CA ALA A 42 47.26 26.12 5.21
C ALA A 42 48.25 25.74 4.09
N LEU A 43 49.56 25.83 4.33
CA LEU A 43 50.58 25.40 3.37
C LEU A 43 50.58 23.87 3.16
N ASP A 44 50.47 23.09 4.24
CA ASP A 44 50.42 21.62 4.15
C ASP A 44 49.16 21.14 3.39
N ILE A 45 48.03 21.83 3.58
CA ILE A 45 46.78 21.52 2.86
C ILE A 45 46.80 22.02 1.42
N LEU A 46 47.50 23.12 1.10
CA LEU A 46 47.69 23.56 -0.29
C LEU A 46 48.37 22.48 -1.13
N ASP A 47 49.48 21.92 -0.64
CA ASP A 47 50.22 20.88 -1.36
C ASP A 47 49.38 19.60 -1.55
N GLN A 48 48.53 19.27 -0.58
CA GLN A 48 47.60 18.15 -0.69
C GLN A 48 46.47 18.44 -1.69
N LEU A 49 45.93 19.65 -1.68
CA LEU A 49 44.91 20.10 -2.63
C LEU A 49 45.43 20.09 -4.07
N GLU A 50 46.65 20.56 -4.30
CA GLU A 50 47.27 20.57 -5.62
C GLU A 50 47.41 19.13 -6.17
N LYS A 51 47.86 18.20 -5.33
CA LYS A 51 47.95 16.77 -5.69
C LYS A 51 46.58 16.16 -6.01
N GLU A 52 45.56 16.45 -5.21
CA GLU A 52 44.21 15.92 -5.46
C GLU A 52 43.59 16.51 -6.73
N ILE A 53 43.77 17.81 -6.98
CA ILE A 53 43.32 18.45 -8.23
C ILE A 53 44.04 17.84 -9.44
N ASP A 54 45.35 17.59 -9.36
CA ASP A 54 46.12 16.93 -10.41
C ASP A 54 45.68 15.48 -10.65
N ILE A 55 45.30 14.76 -9.59
CA ILE A 55 44.74 13.40 -9.71
C ILE A 55 43.38 13.43 -10.40
N ILE A 56 42.49 14.35 -10.03
CA ILE A 56 41.17 14.50 -10.65
C ILE A 56 41.33 14.89 -12.13
N GLU A 57 42.27 15.79 -12.44
CA GLU A 57 42.55 16.17 -13.83
C GLU A 57 43.11 15.01 -14.64
N ARG A 58 44.01 14.19 -14.09
CA ARG A 58 44.51 13.01 -14.82
C ARG A 58 43.45 11.92 -15.01
N GLU A 59 42.62 11.68 -14.00
CA GLU A 59 41.64 10.59 -14.01
C GLU A 59 40.32 10.98 -14.71
N ALA A 60 39.98 12.27 -14.74
CA ALA A 60 38.68 12.77 -15.19
C ALA A 60 38.75 14.03 -16.08
N ALA A 61 39.92 14.44 -16.59
CA ALA A 61 40.10 15.57 -17.53
C ALA A 61 39.05 15.68 -18.66
N PRO A 62 38.59 14.58 -19.29
CA PRO A 62 37.59 14.69 -20.35
C PRO A 62 36.19 15.05 -19.86
N TYR A 63 35.95 15.02 -18.55
CA TYR A 63 34.61 15.02 -17.96
C TYR A 63 34.43 16.00 -16.78
N VAL A 64 35.51 16.53 -16.21
CA VAL A 64 35.49 17.47 -15.09
C VAL A 64 36.41 18.64 -15.43
N ASP A 65 35.84 19.85 -15.49
CA ASP A 65 36.64 21.06 -15.70
C ASP A 65 37.28 21.51 -14.39
N CYS A 66 38.54 21.13 -14.19
CA CYS A 66 39.31 21.46 -12.98
C CYS A 66 39.81 22.91 -12.95
N ARG A 67 39.55 23.72 -14.01
CA ARG A 67 39.99 25.12 -14.07
C ARG A 67 39.50 25.95 -12.89
N PHE A 68 38.27 25.72 -12.44
CA PHE A 68 37.71 26.39 -11.27
C PHE A 68 38.52 26.12 -10.00
N TYR A 69 38.89 24.86 -9.73
CA TYR A 69 39.68 24.50 -8.56
C TYR A 69 41.11 25.07 -8.65
N ARG A 70 41.73 25.04 -9.84
CA ARG A 70 43.04 25.66 -10.05
C ARG A 70 43.02 27.17 -9.83
N GLU A 71 42.02 27.88 -10.35
CA GLU A 71 41.91 29.33 -10.14
C GLU A 71 41.72 29.68 -8.66
N ARG A 72 40.89 28.93 -7.91
CA ARG A 72 40.73 29.13 -6.47
C ARG A 72 42.01 28.80 -5.69
N LEU A 73 42.71 27.72 -6.04
CA LEU A 73 43.99 27.36 -5.45
C LEU A 73 45.01 28.49 -5.68
N GLN A 74 45.15 28.99 -6.92
CA GLN A 74 46.06 30.09 -7.25
C GLN A 74 45.77 31.37 -6.45
N ILE A 75 44.50 31.72 -6.25
CA ILE A 75 44.12 32.88 -5.41
C ILE A 75 44.54 32.66 -3.95
N CYS A 76 44.36 31.45 -3.43
CA CYS A 76 44.76 31.08 -2.08
C CYS A 76 46.29 31.09 -1.90
N THR A 77 47.02 30.53 -2.86
CA THR A 77 48.50 30.53 -2.90
C THR A 77 49.05 31.95 -2.96
N ALA A 78 48.52 32.80 -3.84
CA ALA A 78 48.93 34.20 -3.94
C ALA A 78 48.69 34.97 -2.63
N LYS A 79 47.57 34.72 -1.93
CA LYS A 79 47.29 35.31 -0.62
C LYS A 79 48.25 34.84 0.48
N LEU A 80 48.69 33.58 0.46
CA LEU A 80 49.70 33.06 1.40
C LEU A 80 51.08 33.64 1.19
N HIS A 81 51.44 33.90 -0.07
CA HIS A 81 52.72 34.53 -0.43
C HIS A 81 52.71 36.07 -0.33
N GLY A 82 51.60 36.66 0.11
CA GLY A 82 51.49 38.12 0.30
C GLY A 82 51.34 38.90 -1.00
N GLU A 83 51.02 38.23 -2.11
CA GLU A 83 50.79 38.85 -3.41
C GLU A 83 49.35 39.36 -3.46
N GLY A 84 49.20 40.69 -3.59
CA GLY A 84 47.89 41.34 -3.60
C GLY A 84 47.03 40.88 -4.78
N THR A 85 46.05 40.02 -4.52
CA THR A 85 45.07 39.59 -5.52
C THR A 85 43.91 40.58 -5.58
N SER A 86 44.10 41.67 -6.34
CA SER A 86 43.03 42.56 -6.77
C SER A 86 42.19 41.90 -7.86
N SER A 87 41.39 40.89 -7.49
CA SER A 87 40.45 40.25 -8.40
C SER A 87 39.11 40.03 -7.71
N THR A 88 38.27 41.06 -7.74
CA THR A 88 36.80 40.91 -7.70
C THR A 88 36.36 40.24 -9.00
N LYS A 89 36.55 38.92 -9.09
CA LYS A 89 35.90 38.10 -10.11
C LYS A 89 34.73 37.38 -9.46
N THR A 90 33.55 37.66 -9.98
CA THR A 90 32.30 36.95 -9.72
C THR A 90 32.55 35.46 -9.93
N TYR A 91 32.21 34.64 -8.92
CA TYR A 91 32.39 33.19 -8.93
C TYR A 91 31.71 32.58 -10.18
N PRO A 92 32.44 31.85 -11.05
CA PRO A 92 31.81 31.02 -12.07
C PRO A 92 31.06 29.86 -11.42
N GLU A 93 29.96 29.46 -12.06
CA GLU A 93 29.03 28.38 -11.70
C GLU A 93 29.70 27.02 -11.39
N PRO A 94 28.99 26.12 -10.66
CA PRO A 94 29.49 24.82 -10.21
C PRO A 94 30.12 23.95 -11.33
N PRO A 95 31.02 23.01 -10.97
CA PRO A 95 31.92 22.29 -11.89
C PRO A 95 31.24 21.20 -12.74
N ILE A 96 29.90 21.23 -12.82
CA ILE A 96 29.11 20.31 -13.63
C ILE A 96 28.73 21.04 -14.91
N ASP A 97 29.19 20.51 -16.04
CA ASP A 97 28.88 20.99 -17.38
C ASP A 97 27.37 21.30 -17.52
N LYS A 98 27.03 22.52 -17.93
CA LYS A 98 25.64 22.95 -18.15
C LYS A 98 24.91 22.03 -19.14
N ASP A 99 25.63 21.45 -20.08
CA ASP A 99 25.04 20.53 -21.05
C ASP A 99 24.75 19.15 -20.43
N TYR A 100 25.55 18.72 -19.44
CA TYR A 100 25.24 17.53 -18.66
C TYR A 100 24.00 17.73 -17.77
N VAL A 101 23.84 18.89 -17.13
CA VAL A 101 22.63 19.19 -16.34
C VAL A 101 21.39 19.18 -17.24
N LYS A 102 21.47 19.73 -18.45
CA LYS A 102 20.37 19.65 -19.44
C LYS A 102 20.08 18.20 -19.84
N GLU A 103 21.09 17.36 -20.00
CA GLU A 103 20.94 15.94 -20.34
C GLU A 103 20.25 15.17 -19.19
N VAL A 104 20.62 15.43 -17.93
CA VAL A 104 19.98 14.81 -16.76
C VAL A 104 18.52 15.27 -16.62
N ILE A 105 18.21 16.54 -16.90
CA ILE A 105 16.83 17.04 -16.96
C ILE A 105 16.05 16.31 -18.06
N ALA A 106 16.63 16.15 -19.26
CA ALA A 106 15.99 15.43 -20.36
C ALA A 106 15.74 13.94 -20.00
N ARG A 107 16.67 13.29 -19.31
CA ARG A 107 16.48 11.92 -18.81
C ARG A 107 15.35 11.84 -17.78
N ALA A 108 15.28 12.79 -16.85
CA ALA A 108 14.20 12.88 -15.88
C ALA A 108 12.83 13.10 -16.55
N GLU A 109 12.76 13.95 -17.58
CA GLU A 109 11.55 14.13 -18.40
C GLU A 109 11.14 12.85 -19.14
N LEU A 110 12.11 12.08 -19.67
CA LEU A 110 11.84 10.78 -20.28
C LEU A 110 11.26 9.77 -19.27
N ILE A 111 11.76 9.75 -18.03
CA ILE A 111 11.22 8.88 -16.97
C ILE A 111 9.79 9.28 -16.63
N LEU A 112 9.50 10.58 -16.54
CA LEU A 112 8.14 11.06 -16.30
C LEU A 112 7.17 10.70 -17.43
N ALA A 113 7.64 10.68 -18.68
CA ALA A 113 6.82 10.31 -19.84
C ALA A 113 6.52 8.81 -19.93
N ARG A 114 7.28 7.94 -19.23
CA ARG A 114 7.01 6.50 -19.19
C ARG A 114 5.64 6.25 -18.56
N ARG A 115 4.96 5.21 -19.05
CA ARG A 115 3.75 4.66 -18.43
C ARG A 115 4.05 3.26 -17.94
N GLU A 116 4.38 3.15 -16.66
CA GLU A 116 4.72 1.90 -16.00
C GLU A 116 3.47 1.03 -15.88
N THR A 117 3.65 -0.26 -16.13
CA THR A 117 2.56 -1.26 -16.16
C THR A 117 2.74 -2.35 -15.11
N ASN A 118 3.95 -2.51 -14.58
CA ASN A 118 4.32 -3.54 -13.61
C ASN A 118 5.27 -3.02 -12.52
N GLU A 119 5.41 -3.82 -11.46
CA GLU A 119 6.23 -3.47 -10.28
C GLU A 119 7.71 -3.24 -10.62
N ASP A 120 8.26 -4.01 -11.57
CA ASP A 120 9.66 -3.91 -11.95
C ASP A 120 9.96 -2.61 -12.70
N GLU A 121 9.05 -2.16 -13.57
CA GLU A 121 9.11 -0.88 -14.26
C GLU A 121 8.98 0.30 -13.28
N VAL A 122 8.13 0.17 -12.26
CA VAL A 122 8.02 1.15 -11.17
C VAL A 122 9.35 1.24 -10.42
N ARG A 123 9.91 0.09 -10.00
CA ARG A 123 11.19 0.04 -9.28
C ARG A 123 12.35 0.61 -10.10
N ALA A 124 12.40 0.30 -11.40
CA ALA A 124 13.38 0.85 -12.32
C ALA A 124 13.25 2.38 -12.44
N SER A 125 12.02 2.90 -12.53
CA SER A 125 11.76 4.33 -12.67
C SER A 125 12.04 5.12 -11.39
N LEU A 126 11.78 4.52 -10.22
CA LEU A 126 12.19 5.07 -8.92
C LEU A 126 13.72 5.20 -8.84
N ASN A 127 14.45 4.12 -9.12
CA ASN A 127 15.92 4.12 -9.10
C ASN A 127 16.52 5.10 -10.13
N ASP A 128 16.01 5.08 -11.36
CA ASP A 128 16.45 5.99 -12.42
C ASP A 128 16.24 7.47 -12.04
N MET A 129 15.14 7.79 -11.33
CA MET A 129 14.86 9.15 -10.89
C MET A 129 15.67 9.54 -9.65
N GLU A 130 15.95 8.61 -8.74
CA GLU A 130 16.87 8.83 -7.62
C GLU A 130 18.28 9.19 -8.13
N ASP A 131 18.76 8.49 -9.17
CA ASP A 131 20.03 8.82 -9.84
C ASP A 131 20.01 10.24 -10.42
N CYS A 132 18.90 10.65 -11.05
CA CYS A 132 18.75 12.01 -11.58
C CYS A 132 18.69 13.06 -10.46
N ASN A 133 17.94 12.77 -9.38
CA ASN A 133 17.80 13.65 -8.23
C ASN A 133 19.11 13.82 -7.44
N ALA A 134 19.98 12.81 -7.41
CA ALA A 134 21.29 12.92 -6.77
C ALA A 134 22.16 14.00 -7.43
N VAL A 135 22.07 14.16 -8.76
CA VAL A 135 22.79 15.20 -9.51
C VAL A 135 22.08 16.55 -9.44
N LEU A 136 20.75 16.55 -9.47
CA LEU A 136 19.92 17.77 -9.54
C LEU A 136 19.56 18.36 -8.16
N ARG A 137 20.02 17.75 -7.05
CA ARG A 137 19.63 18.14 -5.68
C ARG A 137 19.89 19.61 -5.38
N ASP A 138 21.10 20.07 -5.69
CA ASP A 138 21.56 21.43 -5.36
C ASP A 138 21.22 22.46 -6.45
N TRP A 139 20.56 22.02 -7.52
CA TRP A 139 20.12 22.88 -8.61
C TRP A 139 18.69 23.37 -8.37
N SER A 140 18.47 24.65 -8.65
CA SER A 140 17.14 25.27 -8.59
C SER A 140 16.85 26.00 -9.91
N SER A 141 15.69 25.71 -10.48
CA SER A 141 15.15 26.42 -11.63
C SER A 141 13.65 26.14 -11.70
N LYS A 142 12.87 27.07 -12.28
CA LYS A 142 11.41 26.87 -12.44
C LYS A 142 11.07 25.54 -13.14
N ARG A 143 11.87 25.15 -14.14
CA ARG A 143 11.71 23.88 -14.86
C ARG A 143 11.96 22.66 -13.97
N LEU A 144 12.97 22.73 -13.08
CA LEU A 144 13.24 21.67 -12.11
C LEU A 144 12.15 21.56 -11.04
N ASP A 145 11.59 22.70 -10.60
CA ASP A 145 10.50 22.70 -9.62
C ASP A 145 9.22 22.09 -10.22
N GLU A 146 8.89 22.41 -11.47
CA GLU A 146 7.81 21.75 -12.21
C GLU A 146 8.05 20.25 -12.39
N LEU A 147 9.29 19.85 -12.67
CA LEU A 147 9.67 18.44 -12.81
C LEU A 147 9.48 17.69 -11.49
N ARG A 148 9.95 18.27 -10.38
CA ARG A 148 9.78 17.71 -9.02
C ARG A 148 8.31 17.56 -8.67
N LEU A 149 7.46 18.56 -8.98
CA LEU A 149 6.01 18.48 -8.76
C LEU A 149 5.36 17.33 -9.56
N ARG A 150 5.72 17.16 -10.83
CA ARG A 150 5.20 16.05 -11.66
C ARG A 150 5.68 14.70 -11.17
N TRP A 151 6.93 14.62 -10.72
CA TRP A 151 7.48 13.40 -10.12
C TRP A 151 6.77 13.04 -8.83
N GLU A 152 6.52 14.02 -7.95
CA GLU A 152 5.78 13.80 -6.71
C GLU A 152 4.38 13.25 -6.99
N ALA A 153 3.65 13.85 -7.95
CA ALA A 153 2.33 13.35 -8.34
C ALA A 153 2.39 11.90 -8.87
N LYS A 154 3.40 11.55 -9.67
CA LYS A 154 3.60 10.20 -10.19
C LYS A 154 4.00 9.22 -9.09
N ARG A 155 4.82 9.64 -8.12
CA ARG A 155 5.20 8.84 -6.95
C ARG A 155 3.99 8.55 -6.06
N CYS A 156 3.11 9.52 -5.83
CA CYS A 156 1.86 9.30 -5.12
C CYS A 156 0.98 8.24 -5.81
N GLU A 157 0.92 8.19 -7.15
CA GLU A 157 0.21 7.11 -7.85
C GLU A 157 0.87 5.73 -7.63
N PHE A 158 2.21 5.65 -7.64
CA PHE A 158 2.92 4.40 -7.34
C PHE A 158 2.64 3.90 -5.92
N GLU A 159 2.67 4.80 -4.94
CA GLU A 159 2.38 4.46 -3.54
C GLU A 159 0.93 3.99 -3.37
N LEU A 160 -0.03 4.70 -3.99
CA LEU A 160 -1.44 4.32 -3.96
C LEU A 160 -1.68 2.94 -4.60
N TRP A 161 -1.04 2.68 -5.74
CA TRP A 161 -1.12 1.38 -6.40
C TRP A 161 -0.52 0.27 -5.54
N GLN A 162 0.64 0.51 -4.93
CA GLN A 162 1.30 -0.48 -4.08
C GLN A 162 0.46 -0.81 -2.84
N GLN A 163 -0.06 0.20 -2.14
CA GLN A 163 -0.97 0.01 -1.00
C GLN A 163 -2.21 -0.78 -1.40
N SER A 164 -2.77 -0.50 -2.57
CA SER A 164 -3.94 -1.20 -3.10
C SER A 164 -3.63 -2.68 -3.40
N MET A 165 -2.50 -2.96 -4.05
CA MET A 165 -2.04 -4.32 -4.36
C MET A 165 -1.74 -5.12 -3.10
N ASP A 166 -1.09 -4.52 -2.11
CA ASP A 166 -0.83 -5.16 -0.82
C ASP A 166 -2.11 -5.47 -0.07
N ARG A 167 -3.12 -4.59 -0.16
CA ARG A 167 -4.41 -4.85 0.46
C ARG A 167 -5.18 -5.98 -0.23
N ILE A 168 -5.12 -6.07 -1.56
CA ILE A 168 -5.67 -7.20 -2.32
C ILE A 168 -5.02 -8.51 -1.86
N ARG A 169 -3.69 -8.54 -1.71
CA ARG A 169 -2.96 -9.73 -1.22
C ARG A 169 -3.39 -10.12 0.20
N GLN A 170 -3.53 -9.14 1.10
CA GLN A 170 -4.00 -9.40 2.47
C GLN A 170 -5.42 -9.98 2.51
N ILE A 171 -6.32 -9.51 1.64
CA ILE A 171 -7.68 -10.05 1.53
C ILE A 171 -7.62 -11.48 0.98
N ASP A 172 -6.83 -11.72 -0.08
CA ASP A 172 -6.66 -13.06 -0.65
C ASP A 172 -6.15 -14.07 0.40
N ASP A 173 -5.09 -13.71 1.14
CA ASP A 173 -4.55 -14.54 2.24
C ASP A 173 -5.59 -14.81 3.33
N SER A 174 -6.39 -13.79 3.68
CA SER A 174 -7.47 -13.93 4.66
C SER A 174 -8.55 -14.92 4.21
N LEU A 175 -8.89 -14.92 2.92
CA LEU A 175 -9.88 -15.83 2.33
C LEU A 175 -9.34 -17.26 2.23
N GLN A 176 -8.06 -17.43 1.90
CA GLN A 176 -7.41 -18.74 1.89
C GLN A 176 -7.38 -19.38 3.29
N LEU A 177 -7.26 -18.55 4.33
CA LEU A 177 -7.39 -18.99 5.74
C LEU A 177 -8.84 -19.25 6.18
N SER A 178 -9.80 -19.32 5.23
CA SER A 178 -11.21 -19.63 5.46
C SER A 178 -11.93 -18.64 6.40
N LYS A 179 -11.44 -17.40 6.50
CA LYS A 179 -12.17 -16.37 7.26
C LYS A 179 -13.45 -15.99 6.52
N PRO A 180 -14.56 -15.78 7.24
CA PRO A 180 -15.80 -15.33 6.61
C PRO A 180 -15.59 -13.98 5.94
N VAL A 181 -16.13 -13.83 4.73
CA VAL A 181 -16.18 -12.53 4.06
C VAL A 181 -17.10 -11.62 4.86
N GLU A 182 -16.57 -10.50 5.34
CA GLU A 182 -17.31 -9.48 6.05
C GLU A 182 -17.75 -8.35 5.10
N SER A 183 -18.78 -7.60 5.48
CA SER A 183 -19.21 -6.38 4.79
C SER A 183 -18.05 -5.38 4.65
N SER A 184 -17.17 -5.31 5.67
CA SER A 184 -15.95 -4.49 5.68
C SER A 184 -15.01 -4.82 4.51
N THR A 185 -14.88 -6.10 4.16
CA THR A 185 -14.07 -6.58 3.04
C THR A 185 -14.65 -6.16 1.69
N LEU A 186 -15.98 -6.25 1.53
CA LEU A 186 -16.66 -5.81 0.30
C LEU A 186 -16.55 -4.29 0.10
N ALA A 187 -16.73 -3.52 1.18
CA ALA A 187 -16.56 -2.07 1.16
C ALA A 187 -15.12 -1.66 0.81
N GLU A 188 -14.14 -2.44 1.25
CA GLU A 188 -12.74 -2.25 0.89
C GLU A 188 -12.43 -2.55 -0.57
N LEU A 189 -12.97 -3.64 -1.13
CA LEU A 189 -12.81 -3.94 -2.55
C LEU A 189 -13.39 -2.84 -3.45
N ARG A 190 -14.55 -2.27 -3.07
CA ARG A 190 -15.12 -1.11 -3.77
C ARG A 190 -14.23 0.13 -3.70
N ARG A 191 -13.58 0.37 -2.55
CA ARG A 191 -12.61 1.48 -2.42
C ARG A 191 -11.42 1.27 -3.35
N ILE A 192 -10.88 0.06 -3.43
CA ILE A 192 -9.76 -0.27 -4.32
C ILE A 192 -10.17 -0.16 -5.80
N GLU A 193 -11.40 -0.55 -6.15
CA GLU A 193 -11.95 -0.33 -7.49
C GLU A 193 -12.04 1.16 -7.84
N ALA A 194 -12.52 2.00 -6.93
CA ALA A 194 -12.53 3.45 -7.12
C ALA A 194 -11.11 4.05 -7.24
N CYS A 195 -10.11 3.48 -6.56
CA CYS A 195 -8.71 3.88 -6.71
C CYS A 195 -8.18 3.62 -8.13
N CYS A 196 -8.71 2.63 -8.85
CA CYS A 196 -8.28 2.37 -10.24
C CYS A 196 -8.56 3.57 -11.16
N ASP A 197 -9.64 4.31 -10.92
CA ASP A 197 -10.03 5.47 -11.74
C ASP A 197 -9.23 6.74 -11.39
N GLN A 198 -8.49 6.70 -10.29
CA GLN A 198 -7.60 7.78 -9.85
C GLN A 198 -6.20 7.68 -10.47
N LEU A 199 -5.78 6.49 -10.90
CA LEU A 199 -4.48 6.26 -11.56
C LEU A 199 -4.54 6.71 -13.03
N ARG A 200 -4.01 7.89 -13.34
CA ARG A 200 -4.12 8.51 -14.68
C ARG A 200 -2.76 8.74 -15.36
N LEU A 201 -1.70 8.87 -14.58
CA LEU A 201 -0.35 9.15 -15.05
C LEU A 201 0.38 7.87 -15.47
N THR A 202 -0.02 6.73 -14.90
CA THR A 202 0.61 5.41 -15.09
C THR A 202 -0.26 4.44 -15.89
N GLY A 203 0.30 3.30 -16.31
CA GLY A 203 -0.45 2.17 -16.89
C GLY A 203 -0.85 1.11 -15.86
N LEU A 204 -0.67 1.40 -14.57
CA LEU A 204 -0.85 0.48 -13.45
C LEU A 204 -2.32 0.15 -13.15
N GLU A 205 -3.26 0.95 -13.67
CA GLU A 205 -4.70 0.68 -13.55
C GLU A 205 -5.06 -0.73 -14.06
N HIS A 206 -4.41 -1.21 -15.11
CA HIS A 206 -4.74 -2.50 -15.71
C HIS A 206 -4.32 -3.67 -14.82
N SER A 207 -3.12 -3.59 -14.23
CA SER A 207 -2.62 -4.64 -13.34
C SER A 207 -3.47 -4.72 -12.06
N LEU A 208 -3.88 -3.57 -11.52
CA LEU A 208 -4.78 -3.51 -10.36
C LEU A 208 -6.17 -4.07 -10.68
N ARG A 209 -6.77 -3.69 -11.82
CA ARG A 209 -8.06 -4.24 -12.27
C ARG A 209 -7.99 -5.75 -12.50
N LEU A 210 -6.88 -6.27 -13.04
CA LEU A 210 -6.70 -7.71 -13.21
C LEU A 210 -6.62 -8.43 -11.86
N ALA A 211 -5.89 -7.88 -10.90
CA ALA A 211 -5.78 -8.42 -9.54
C ALA A 211 -7.15 -8.42 -8.84
N LEU A 212 -7.90 -7.32 -8.93
CA LEU A 212 -9.28 -7.22 -8.42
C LEU A 212 -10.21 -8.27 -9.03
N ARG A 213 -10.15 -8.46 -10.36
CA ARG A 213 -10.96 -9.48 -11.05
C ARG A 213 -10.67 -10.89 -10.54
N ARG A 214 -9.40 -11.22 -10.32
CA ARG A 214 -9.01 -12.52 -9.76
C ARG A 214 -9.54 -12.70 -8.34
N LEU A 215 -9.37 -11.69 -7.49
CA LEU A 215 -9.86 -11.72 -6.13
C LEU A 215 -11.39 -11.82 -6.07
N ARG A 216 -12.10 -11.15 -6.98
CA ARG A 216 -13.55 -11.23 -7.10
C ARG A 216 -14.03 -12.66 -7.34
N VAL A 217 -13.36 -13.43 -8.20
CA VAL A 217 -13.71 -14.85 -8.43
C VAL A 217 -13.56 -15.67 -7.14
N ILE A 218 -12.52 -15.41 -6.36
CA ILE A 218 -12.27 -16.10 -5.08
C ILE A 218 -13.35 -15.74 -4.05
N VAL A 219 -13.67 -14.44 -3.94
CA VAL A 219 -14.76 -13.95 -3.08
C VAL A 219 -16.10 -14.53 -3.49
N GLU A 220 -16.39 -14.60 -4.80
CA GLU A 220 -17.62 -15.20 -5.34
C GLU A 220 -17.74 -16.68 -4.96
N ALA A 221 -16.66 -17.46 -5.07
CA ALA A 221 -16.63 -18.85 -4.66
C ALA A 221 -16.87 -19.00 -3.16
N ALA A 222 -16.13 -18.27 -2.32
CA ALA A 222 -16.26 -18.33 -0.86
C ALA A 222 -17.66 -17.92 -0.37
N LEU A 223 -18.24 -16.88 -0.97
CA LEU A 223 -19.60 -16.44 -0.67
C LEU A 223 -20.66 -17.46 -1.15
N GLY A 224 -20.45 -18.05 -2.31
CA GLY A 224 -21.30 -19.13 -2.83
C GLY A 224 -21.34 -20.32 -1.86
N GLU A 225 -20.17 -20.80 -1.44
CA GLU A 225 -20.06 -21.90 -0.46
C GLU A 225 -20.69 -21.56 0.89
N ARG A 226 -20.56 -20.30 1.34
CA ARG A 226 -21.21 -19.83 2.57
C ARG A 226 -22.74 -19.82 2.43
N LEU A 227 -23.29 -19.35 1.31
CA LEU A 227 -24.73 -19.39 1.06
C LEU A 227 -25.24 -20.84 1.06
N ASP A 228 -24.53 -21.76 0.43
CA ASP A 228 -24.89 -23.18 0.42
C ASP A 228 -24.77 -23.80 1.81
N SER A 229 -23.78 -23.39 2.62
CA SER A 229 -23.66 -23.81 4.03
C SER A 229 -24.81 -23.29 4.89
N LEU A 230 -25.21 -22.03 4.72
CA LEU A 230 -26.34 -21.43 5.44
C LEU A 230 -27.65 -22.13 5.06
N LYS A 231 -27.85 -22.50 3.78
CA LYS A 231 -29.00 -23.33 3.38
C LYS A 231 -29.08 -24.64 4.15
N MET A 232 -27.96 -25.21 4.57
CA MET A 232 -27.91 -26.47 5.31
C MET A 232 -28.11 -26.33 6.82
N SER A 233 -28.38 -25.13 7.32
CA SER A 233 -28.65 -24.91 8.75
C SER A 233 -29.83 -25.75 9.26
N GLY A 234 -29.68 -26.25 10.49
CA GLY A 234 -30.73 -26.97 11.24
C GLY A 234 -31.72 -26.02 11.91
N GLU A 235 -32.66 -26.57 12.67
CA GLU A 235 -33.74 -25.82 13.34
C GLU A 235 -33.23 -24.72 14.29
N GLU A 236 -32.22 -25.02 15.09
CA GLU A 236 -31.66 -24.11 16.10
C GLU A 236 -31.01 -22.87 15.47
N ASP A 237 -30.36 -23.03 14.31
CA ASP A 237 -29.60 -21.98 13.64
C ASP A 237 -30.34 -21.32 12.47
N CYS A 238 -31.51 -21.84 12.08
CA CYS A 238 -32.20 -21.43 10.85
C CYS A 238 -32.59 -19.94 10.86
N ALA A 239 -33.02 -19.43 12.01
CA ALA A 239 -33.36 -18.01 12.17
C ALA A 239 -32.13 -17.12 12.04
N VAL A 240 -31.00 -17.53 12.62
CA VAL A 240 -29.73 -16.78 12.54
C VAL A 240 -29.21 -16.80 11.09
N ALA A 241 -29.25 -17.96 10.44
CA ALA A 241 -28.87 -18.10 9.04
C ALA A 241 -29.73 -17.22 8.11
N HIS A 242 -31.04 -17.16 8.35
CA HIS A 242 -31.95 -16.30 7.59
C HIS A 242 -31.61 -14.81 7.76
N THR A 243 -31.33 -14.36 8.99
CA THR A 243 -30.90 -12.97 9.25
C THR A 243 -29.60 -12.64 8.53
N ILE A 244 -28.59 -13.52 8.60
CA ILE A 244 -27.31 -13.32 7.91
C ILE A 244 -27.52 -13.20 6.39
N VAL A 245 -28.36 -14.05 5.79
CA VAL A 245 -28.67 -13.99 4.36
C VAL A 245 -29.38 -12.68 4.00
N GLN A 246 -30.24 -12.14 4.87
CA GLN A 246 -30.89 -10.84 4.63
C GLN A 246 -29.90 -9.67 4.73
N GLU A 247 -29.11 -9.61 5.79
CA GLU A 247 -28.20 -8.49 6.05
C GLU A 247 -27.07 -8.40 5.02
N VAL A 248 -26.46 -9.53 4.67
CA VAL A 248 -25.33 -9.56 3.73
C VAL A 248 -25.80 -9.60 2.29
N GLY A 249 -27.08 -9.94 2.06
CA GLY A 249 -27.65 -10.22 0.76
C GLY A 249 -27.57 -9.08 -0.25
N GLU A 250 -28.05 -7.90 0.13
CA GLU A 250 -28.11 -6.76 -0.77
C GLU A 250 -26.70 -6.28 -1.18
N GLU A 251 -25.78 -6.24 -0.22
CA GLU A 251 -24.39 -5.85 -0.49
C GLU A 251 -23.67 -6.88 -1.36
N LEU A 252 -23.94 -8.16 -1.14
CA LEU A 252 -23.38 -9.28 -1.88
C LEU A 252 -23.88 -9.31 -3.32
N VAL A 253 -25.18 -9.14 -3.56
CA VAL A 253 -25.76 -9.09 -4.92
C VAL A 253 -25.26 -7.86 -5.68
N THR A 254 -25.10 -6.73 -5.00
CA THR A 254 -24.53 -5.52 -5.60
C THR A 254 -23.07 -5.73 -6.04
N PHE A 255 -22.27 -6.45 -5.24
CA PHE A 255 -20.87 -6.72 -5.56
C PHE A 255 -20.70 -7.90 -6.53
N CYS A 256 -21.52 -8.94 -6.43
CA CYS A 256 -21.48 -10.17 -7.20
C CYS A 256 -22.89 -10.53 -7.74
N PRO A 257 -23.33 -9.90 -8.85
CA PRO A 257 -24.68 -10.12 -9.40
C PRO A 257 -24.95 -11.58 -9.80
N GLN A 258 -23.90 -12.35 -10.10
CA GLN A 258 -24.03 -13.77 -10.45
C GLN A 258 -24.53 -14.64 -9.29
N LEU A 259 -24.44 -14.14 -8.05
CA LEU A 259 -24.93 -14.84 -6.87
C LEU A 259 -26.40 -14.52 -6.55
N ASP A 260 -27.06 -13.65 -7.31
CA ASP A 260 -28.45 -13.22 -7.05
C ASP A 260 -29.45 -14.40 -7.01
N GLU A 261 -29.37 -15.30 -7.99
CA GLU A 261 -30.21 -16.49 -8.02
C GLU A 261 -29.95 -17.40 -6.81
N ARG A 262 -28.68 -17.63 -6.47
CA ARG A 262 -28.28 -18.46 -5.32
C ARG A 262 -28.70 -17.84 -3.99
N HIS A 263 -28.59 -16.53 -3.86
CA HIS A 263 -29.02 -15.76 -2.70
C HIS A 263 -30.54 -15.84 -2.53
N THR A 264 -31.28 -15.61 -3.61
CA THR A 264 -32.74 -15.68 -3.62
C THR A 264 -33.23 -17.08 -3.25
N GLU A 265 -32.58 -18.13 -3.77
CA GLU A 265 -32.84 -19.51 -3.41
C GLU A 265 -32.55 -19.76 -1.92
N ALA A 266 -31.39 -19.31 -1.41
CA ALA A 266 -31.02 -19.50 -0.01
C ALA A 266 -32.06 -18.91 0.94
N ARG A 267 -32.49 -17.68 0.65
CA ARG A 267 -33.51 -16.98 1.41
C ARG A 267 -34.84 -17.74 1.40
N ARG A 268 -35.27 -18.24 0.24
CA ARG A 268 -36.52 -19.02 0.12
C ARG A 268 -36.46 -20.31 0.94
N VAL A 269 -35.38 -21.09 0.77
CA VAL A 269 -35.21 -22.36 1.49
C VAL A 269 -35.22 -22.16 3.00
N LEU A 270 -34.53 -21.13 3.51
CA LEU A 270 -34.50 -20.82 4.94
C LEU A 270 -35.87 -20.38 5.46
N HIS A 271 -36.58 -19.54 4.71
CA HIS A 271 -37.95 -19.14 5.05
C HIS A 271 -38.89 -20.36 5.15
N ASP A 272 -38.86 -21.24 4.15
CA ASP A 272 -39.71 -22.43 4.09
C ASP A 272 -39.38 -23.41 5.24
N LYS A 273 -38.09 -23.57 5.57
CA LYS A 273 -37.64 -24.34 6.74
C LYS A 273 -38.18 -23.77 8.04
N MET A 274 -38.06 -22.47 8.27
CA MET A 274 -38.60 -21.82 9.46
C MET A 274 -40.12 -22.03 9.59
N GLU A 275 -40.85 -21.93 8.49
CA GLU A 275 -42.29 -22.19 8.51
C GLU A 275 -42.60 -23.66 8.85
N LEU A 276 -41.84 -24.60 8.30
CA LEU A 276 -41.99 -26.03 8.60
C LEU A 276 -41.75 -26.31 10.09
N PHE A 277 -40.65 -25.79 10.66
CA PHE A 277 -40.34 -25.96 12.09
C PHE A 277 -41.45 -25.37 12.97
N ARG A 278 -41.94 -24.17 12.64
CA ARG A 278 -43.08 -23.56 13.34
C ARG A 278 -44.34 -24.44 13.30
N ARG A 279 -44.65 -25.03 12.14
CA ARG A 279 -45.80 -25.93 11.99
C ARG A 279 -45.62 -27.20 12.80
N LEU A 280 -44.43 -27.81 12.79
CA LEU A 280 -44.10 -29.00 13.58
C LEU A 280 -44.24 -28.74 15.08
N GLN A 281 -43.74 -27.59 15.56
CA GLN A 281 -43.89 -27.18 16.95
C GLN A 281 -45.36 -27.06 17.35
N ASN A 282 -46.20 -26.43 16.51
CA ASN A 282 -47.64 -26.33 16.75
C ASN A 282 -48.31 -27.71 16.84
N TYR A 283 -47.94 -28.65 15.97
CA TYR A 283 -48.45 -30.02 16.02
C TYR A 283 -48.05 -30.73 17.32
N TYR A 284 -46.78 -30.59 17.73
CA TYR A 284 -46.29 -31.16 18.97
C TYR A 284 -47.04 -30.61 20.19
N ASP A 285 -47.23 -29.28 20.25
CA ASP A 285 -47.95 -28.62 21.33
C ASP A 285 -49.44 -29.03 21.37
N ALA A 286 -50.08 -29.16 20.20
CA ALA A 286 -51.44 -29.67 20.10
C ALA A 286 -51.56 -31.12 20.60
N MET A 287 -50.64 -32.00 20.20
CA MET A 287 -50.61 -33.40 20.67
C MET A 287 -50.37 -33.50 22.16
N LYS A 288 -49.46 -32.67 22.71
CA LYS A 288 -49.20 -32.57 24.14
C LYS A 288 -50.45 -32.12 24.90
N TYR A 289 -51.17 -31.13 24.38
CA TYR A 289 -52.44 -30.68 24.95
C TYR A 289 -53.50 -31.78 24.95
N LEU A 290 -53.72 -32.46 23.82
CA LEU A 290 -54.68 -33.55 23.69
C LEU A 290 -54.36 -34.72 24.62
N ARG A 291 -53.07 -35.08 24.75
CA ARG A 291 -52.62 -36.11 25.69
C ARG A 291 -52.94 -35.74 27.13
N ASN A 292 -52.69 -34.48 27.52
CA ASN A 292 -52.99 -34.01 28.87
C ASN A 292 -54.50 -34.00 29.15
N GLN A 293 -55.32 -33.61 28.17
CA GLN A 293 -56.79 -33.68 28.28
C GLN A 293 -57.25 -35.13 28.46
N ASN A 294 -56.73 -36.07 27.68
CA ASN A 294 -57.08 -37.49 27.80
C ASN A 294 -56.73 -38.05 29.19
N ILE A 295 -55.54 -37.73 29.72
CA ILE A 295 -55.13 -38.12 31.08
C ILE A 295 -56.08 -37.55 32.14
N ALA A 296 -56.49 -36.29 32.00
CA ALA A 296 -57.43 -35.65 32.92
C ALA A 296 -58.81 -36.33 32.88
N TRP A 297 -59.34 -36.61 31.68
CA TRP A 297 -60.62 -37.30 31.50
C TRP A 297 -60.63 -38.72 32.08
N ASN A 298 -59.54 -39.47 31.87
CA ASN A 298 -59.42 -40.82 32.44
C ASN A 298 -59.40 -40.77 33.97
N THR A 299 -58.69 -39.80 34.56
CA THR A 299 -58.67 -39.60 36.02
C THR A 299 -60.07 -39.33 36.56
N ILE A 300 -60.85 -38.46 35.91
CA ILE A 300 -62.25 -38.16 36.30
C ILE A 300 -63.12 -39.42 36.19
N THR A 301 -63.05 -40.13 35.07
CA THR A 301 -63.82 -41.35 34.84
C THR A 301 -63.55 -42.42 35.90
N VAL A 302 -62.28 -42.63 36.26
CA VAL A 302 -61.90 -43.56 37.33
C VAL A 302 -62.46 -43.11 38.68
N ALA A 303 -62.36 -41.82 39.00
CA ALA A 303 -62.91 -41.27 40.25
C ALA A 303 -64.42 -41.43 40.33
N GLU A 304 -65.16 -41.17 39.25
CA GLU A 304 -66.61 -41.38 39.17
C GLU A 304 -66.98 -42.86 39.36
N GLY A 305 -66.23 -43.78 38.74
CA GLY A 305 -66.42 -45.22 38.93
C GLY A 305 -66.19 -45.66 40.37
N ILE A 306 -65.19 -45.10 41.06
CA ILE A 306 -64.95 -45.35 42.49
C ILE A 306 -66.10 -44.82 43.35
N ILE A 307 -66.56 -43.59 43.09
CA ILE A 307 -67.68 -42.97 43.80
C ILE A 307 -68.97 -43.79 43.62
N TRP A 308 -69.26 -44.21 42.39
CA TRP A 308 -70.44 -45.01 42.09
C TRP A 308 -70.41 -46.37 42.79
N ASN A 309 -69.27 -47.06 42.75
CA ASN A 309 -69.08 -48.31 43.51
C ASN A 309 -69.25 -48.11 45.02
N HIS A 310 -68.72 -47.01 45.57
CA HIS A 310 -68.92 -46.67 46.98
C HIS A 310 -70.40 -46.43 47.31
N LYS A 311 -71.13 -45.69 46.47
CA LYS A 311 -72.58 -45.46 46.63
C LYS A 311 -73.36 -46.78 46.61
N GLN A 312 -73.08 -47.67 45.65
CA GLN A 312 -73.74 -48.98 45.58
C GLN A 312 -73.48 -49.82 46.84
N ARG A 313 -72.23 -49.85 47.33
CA ARG A 313 -71.90 -50.56 48.57
C ARG A 313 -72.59 -49.95 49.78
N TYR A 314 -72.71 -48.63 49.86
CA TYR A 314 -73.41 -47.95 50.95
C TYR A 314 -74.91 -48.25 50.94
N SER A 315 -75.54 -48.24 49.76
CA SER A 315 -76.96 -48.60 49.60
C SER A 315 -77.24 -50.08 49.92
N ALA A 316 -76.28 -50.97 49.64
CA ALA A 316 -76.39 -52.40 50.00
C ALA A 316 -76.21 -52.66 51.52
N PHE A 317 -75.57 -51.75 52.26
CA PHE A 317 -75.36 -51.87 53.71
C PHE A 317 -76.48 -51.25 54.57
N HIS A 318 -77.40 -50.50 53.96
CA HIS A 318 -78.49 -49.78 54.66
C HIS A 318 -79.90 -50.23 54.25
N ASN A 319 -80.01 -51.32 53.49
CA ASN A 319 -81.24 -52.10 53.30
C ASN A 319 -81.13 -53.42 54.06
#